data_AF-A0A651FFW7-F1
#
_entry.id   AF-A0A651FFW7-F1
#
_cell.length_a   1.000
_cell.length_b   1.000
_cell.length_c   1.000
_cell.angle_alpha   90.00
_cell.angle_beta   90.00
_cell.angle_gamma   90.00
#
_symmetry.space_group_name_H-M   'P 1'
#
loop_
_entity.id
_entity.type
_entity.pdbx_description
1 polymer ?
#
loop_
_entity_poly.entity_id
_entity_poly.type
_entity_poly.pdbx_seq_one_letter_code
_entity_poly.pdbx_strand_id
1 'polypeptide(L)'
;MFDPRQLTEMVNQLFSKEEQEQLIALQEKSFDEQMDGMAQIVQNNEKISEPQKKYFAAVCADPEIRADMKEIQQAANDGGVKGKLTVAKKMPGLMMKLQRKMGG
;
A
#
# COMPACT_ATOMS: atom_id res chain seq x y z
N MET A 1 -13.91 -15.05 0.78
CA MET A 1 -14.48 -13.75 0.36
C MET A 1 -14.06 -12.74 1.41
N PHE A 2 -13.44 -11.64 0.98
CA PHE A 2 -13.04 -10.54 1.87
C PHE A 2 -14.30 -9.68 2.12
N ASP A 3 -14.74 -9.50 3.38
CA ASP A 3 -15.90 -8.63 3.68
C ASP A 3 -15.41 -7.17 3.70
N PRO A 4 -15.95 -6.28 2.85
CA PRO A 4 -15.56 -4.87 2.81
C PRO A 4 -15.74 -4.15 4.14
N ARG A 5 -16.70 -4.59 4.98
CA ARG A 5 -16.95 -3.99 6.29
C ARG A 5 -15.80 -4.27 7.26
N GLN A 6 -15.15 -5.41 7.14
CA GLN A 6 -13.97 -5.74 7.96
C GLN A 6 -12.78 -4.84 7.62
N LEU A 7 -12.61 -4.45 6.35
CA LEU A 7 -11.60 -3.45 5.96
C LEU A 7 -11.90 -2.10 6.61
N THR A 8 -13.14 -1.64 6.51
CA THR A 8 -13.55 -0.36 7.09
C THR A 8 -13.39 -0.37 8.61
N GLU A 9 -13.75 -1.45 9.29
CA GLU A 9 -13.53 -1.61 10.73
C GLU A 9 -12.04 -1.61 11.09
N MET A 10 -11.20 -2.33 10.34
CA MET A 10 -9.76 -2.34 10.56
C MET A 10 -9.15 -0.94 10.36
N VAL A 11 -9.54 -0.23 9.30
CA VAL A 11 -9.09 1.15 9.05
C VAL A 11 -9.54 2.08 10.18
N ASN A 12 -10.77 1.93 10.67
CA ASN A 12 -11.28 2.70 11.81
C ASN A 12 -10.58 2.39 13.13
N GLN A 13 -10.13 1.15 13.32
CA GLN A 13 -9.39 0.75 14.51
C GLN A 13 -7.94 1.24 14.46
N LEU A 14 -7.29 1.14 13.30
CA LEU A 14 -5.87 1.46 13.14
C LEU A 14 -5.62 2.96 12.92
N PHE A 15 -6.49 3.68 12.22
CA PHE A 15 -6.28 5.09 11.88
C PHE A 15 -7.33 5.98 12.55
N SER A 16 -6.87 7.09 13.12
CA SER A 16 -7.73 8.18 13.59
C SER A 16 -8.50 8.81 12.43
N LYS A 17 -9.57 9.56 12.74
CA LYS A 17 -10.34 10.27 11.71
C LYS A 17 -9.48 11.22 10.86
N GLU A 18 -8.53 11.89 11.50
CA GLU A 18 -7.61 12.80 10.81
C GLU A 18 -6.68 12.05 9.85
N GLU A 19 -6.10 10.93 10.28
CA GLU A 19 -5.28 10.08 9.40
C GLU A 19 -6.10 9.48 8.25
N GLN A 20 -7.37 9.15 8.48
CA GLN A 20 -8.27 8.68 7.42
C GLN A 20 -8.54 9.78 6.38
N GLU A 21 -8.79 11.02 6.82
CA GLU A 21 -8.94 12.16 5.92
C GLU A 21 -7.65 12.40 5.12
N GLN A 22 -6.48 12.26 5.74
CA GLN A 22 -5.19 12.33 5.05
C GLN A 22 -5.04 11.20 4.01
N LEU A 23 -5.42 9.96 4.34
CA LEU A 23 -5.41 8.84 3.40
C LEU A 23 -6.34 9.07 2.20
N ILE A 24 -7.50 9.68 2.42
CA ILE A 24 -8.43 10.05 1.34
C ILE A 24 -7.82 11.15 0.48
N ALA A 25 -7.24 12.18 1.08
CA ALA A 25 -6.60 13.29 0.36
C ALA A 25 -5.43 12.82 -0.53
N LEU A 26 -4.75 11.73 -0.15
CA LEU A 26 -3.69 11.13 -0.96
C LEU A 26 -4.24 10.51 -2.25
N GLN A 27 -5.51 10.08 -2.32
CA GLN A 27 -6.05 9.44 -3.53
C GLN A 27 -6.02 10.34 -4.77
N GLU A 28 -6.03 11.67 -4.58
CA GLU A 28 -5.94 12.66 -5.65
C GLU A 28 -4.49 13.01 -6.04
N LYS A 29 -3.50 12.50 -5.30
CA LYS A 29 -2.08 12.77 -5.51
C LYS A 29 -1.44 11.81 -6.51
N SER A 30 -0.23 12.15 -6.96
CA SER A 30 0.58 11.23 -7.76
C SER A 30 0.92 9.97 -6.95
N PHE A 31 1.18 8.85 -7.64
CA PHE A 31 1.51 7.58 -6.99
C PHE A 31 2.72 7.71 -6.04
N ASP A 32 3.72 8.50 -6.41
CA ASP A 32 4.91 8.69 -5.59
C ASP A 32 4.59 9.47 -4.31
N GLU A 33 3.79 10.54 -4.40
CA GLU A 33 3.28 11.27 -3.23
C GLU A 33 2.33 10.42 -2.37
N GLN A 34 1.55 9.52 -2.97
CA GLN A 34 0.72 8.56 -2.24
C GLN A 34 1.58 7.65 -1.37
N MET A 35 2.65 7.08 -1.92
CA MET A 35 3.55 6.19 -1.20
C MET A 35 4.28 6.92 -0.06
N ASP A 36 4.75 8.14 -0.31
CA ASP A 36 5.41 8.97 0.69
C ASP A 36 4.45 9.38 1.82
N GLY A 37 3.25 9.87 1.46
CA GLY A 37 2.23 10.26 2.41
C GLY A 37 1.73 9.09 3.26
N MET A 38 1.49 7.93 2.63
CA MET A 38 1.10 6.71 3.37
C MET A 38 2.20 6.28 4.34
N ALA A 39 3.48 6.35 3.93
CA ALA A 39 4.59 6.01 4.80
C ALA A 39 4.65 6.92 6.03
N GLN A 40 4.44 8.22 5.84
CA GLN A 40 4.42 9.20 6.92
C GLN A 40 3.24 8.98 7.88
N ILE A 41 2.04 8.71 7.36
CA ILE A 41 0.85 8.41 8.18
C ILE A 41 1.11 7.16 9.04
N VAL A 42 1.59 6.07 8.43
CA VAL A 42 1.89 4.82 9.15
C VAL A 42 3.00 5.03 10.19
N GLN A 43 4.04 5.81 9.87
CA GLN A 43 5.13 6.11 10.78
C GLN A 43 4.67 6.90 12.02
N ASN A 44 3.74 7.84 11.85
CA ASN A 44 3.20 8.65 12.93
C ASN A 44 2.09 7.95 13.72
N ASN A 45 1.54 6.85 13.21
CA ASN A 45 0.45 6.14 13.85
C ASN A 45 0.91 5.36 15.08
N GLU A 46 0.43 5.73 16.27
CA GLU A 46 0.83 5.08 17.53
C GLU A 46 0.28 3.66 17.71
N LYS A 47 -0.76 3.28 16.97
CA LYS A 47 -1.39 1.95 17.07
C LYS A 47 -0.69 0.89 16.23
N ILE A 48 0.19 1.32 15.31
CA ILE A 48 1.01 0.43 14.50
C ILE A 48 2.33 0.18 15.24
N SER A 49 2.74 -1.09 15.31
CA SER A 49 3.99 -1.44 16.00
C SER A 49 5.23 -0.90 15.25
N GLU A 50 6.27 -0.53 15.99
CA GLU A 50 7.54 -0.03 15.41
C GLU A 50 8.15 -0.94 14.32
N PRO A 51 8.13 -2.29 14.44
CA PRO A 51 8.59 -3.16 13.36
C PRO A 51 7.76 -3.01 12.08
N GLN A 52 6.44 -2.89 12.21
CA GLN A 52 5.54 -2.70 11.07
C GLN A 52 5.75 -1.33 10.41
N LYS A 53 6.00 -0.28 11.20
CA LYS A 53 6.34 1.05 10.68
C LYS A 53 7.62 1.05 9.88
N LYS A 54 8.69 0.47 10.44
CA LYS A 54 10.00 0.36 9.76
C LYS A 54 9.89 -0.45 8.48
N TYR A 55 9.17 -1.56 8.52
CA TYR A 55 8.91 -2.37 7.34
C TYR A 55 8.15 -1.57 6.27
N PHE A 56 7.05 -0.94 6.65
CA PHE A 56 6.23 -0.18 5.72
C PHE A 56 7.01 0.98 5.09
N ALA A 57 7.79 1.73 5.87
CA ALA A 57 8.68 2.77 5.35
C ALA A 57 9.73 2.20 4.39
N ALA A 58 10.32 1.04 4.69
CA ALA A 58 11.32 0.40 3.83
C ALA A 58 10.73 -0.16 2.52
N VAL A 59 9.48 -0.61 2.55
CA VAL A 59 8.71 -1.01 1.36
C VAL A 59 8.37 0.21 0.52
N CYS A 60 7.84 1.25 1.16
CA CYS A 60 7.51 2.48 0.48
C CYS A 60 8.76 3.15 -0.07
N ALA A 61 9.94 3.07 0.54
CA ALA A 61 11.16 3.70 0.02
C ALA A 61 11.86 2.90 -1.10
N ASP A 62 11.45 1.66 -1.36
CA ASP A 62 12.13 0.78 -2.30
C ASP A 62 11.70 1.08 -3.76
N PRO A 63 12.64 1.46 -4.64
CA PRO A 63 12.30 1.91 -6.00
C PRO A 63 11.75 0.77 -6.87
N GLU A 64 12.19 -0.48 -6.65
CA GLU A 64 11.70 -1.62 -7.43
C GLU A 64 10.28 -2.01 -7.02
N ILE A 65 10.01 -2.00 -5.72
CA ILE A 65 8.68 -2.23 -5.16
C ILE A 65 7.73 -1.11 -5.59
N ARG A 66 8.15 0.16 -5.52
CA ARG A 66 7.36 1.31 -6.01
C ARG A 66 6.98 1.12 -7.47
N ALA A 67 7.94 0.79 -8.32
CA ALA A 67 7.70 0.61 -9.76
C ALA A 67 6.69 -0.52 -10.01
N ASP A 68 6.87 -1.68 -9.37
CA ASP A 68 5.93 -2.80 -9.52
C ASP A 68 4.52 -2.45 -8.97
N MET A 69 4.43 -1.76 -7.83
CA MET A 69 3.14 -1.32 -7.27
C MET A 69 2.44 -0.28 -8.18
N LYS A 70 3.19 0.65 -8.77
CA LYS A 70 2.68 1.66 -9.72
C LYS A 70 2.10 0.99 -10.97
N GLU A 71 2.83 0.04 -11.54
CA GLU A 71 2.36 -0.72 -12.70
C GLU A 71 1.11 -1.55 -12.39
N ILE A 72 1.08 -2.21 -11.22
CA ILE A 72 -0.08 -2.98 -10.77
C ILE A 72 -1.30 -2.06 -10.56
N GLN A 73 -1.11 -0.89 -9.94
CA GLN A 73 -2.19 0.08 -9.73
C GLN A 73 -2.75 0.60 -11.06
N GLN A 74 -1.88 0.94 -12.02
CA GLN A 74 -2.29 1.36 -13.35
C GLN A 74 -3.07 0.25 -14.08
N ALA A 75 -2.57 -0.98 -14.02
CA ALA A 75 -3.22 -2.15 -14.62
C ALA A 75 -4.57 -2.48 -13.96
N ALA A 76 -4.71 -2.26 -12.65
CA ALA A 76 -5.97 -2.41 -11.94
C ALA A 76 -6.99 -1.33 -12.34
N ASN A 77 -6.54 -0.08 -12.50
CA ASN A 77 -7.38 1.05 -12.91
C ASN A 77 -7.87 0.92 -14.37
N ASP A 78 -7.05 0.34 -15.27
CA ASP A 78 -7.44 0.11 -16.67
C ASP A 78 -8.61 -0.89 -16.80
N GLY A 79 -8.79 -1.79 -15.83
CA GLY A 79 -9.95 -2.68 -15.71
C GLY A 79 -10.10 -3.77 -16.79
N GLY A 80 -9.31 -3.68 -17.88
CA GLY A 80 -9.32 -4.62 -19.00
C GLY A 80 -8.71 -5.99 -18.68
N VAL A 81 -8.95 -6.97 -19.56
CA VAL A 81 -8.36 -8.32 -19.46
C VAL A 81 -6.83 -8.26 -19.40
N LYS A 82 -6.22 -7.34 -20.17
CA LYS A 82 -4.77 -7.09 -20.15
C LYS A 82 -4.29 -6.54 -18.80
N GLY A 83 -5.07 -5.63 -18.19
CA GLY A 83 -4.82 -5.13 -16.84
C GLY A 83 -4.82 -6.26 -15.81
N LYS A 84 -5.87 -7.09 -15.81
CA LYS A 84 -5.98 -8.25 -14.91
C LYS A 84 -4.84 -9.25 -15.09
N LEU A 85 -4.42 -9.54 -16.32
CA LEU A 85 -3.26 -10.41 -16.61
C LEU A 85 -1.94 -9.80 -16.10
N THR A 86 -1.77 -8.49 -16.22
CA THR A 86 -0.58 -7.78 -15.74
C THR A 86 -0.51 -7.84 -14.21
N VAL A 87 -1.62 -7.56 -13.52
CA VAL A 87 -1.73 -7.73 -12.06
C VAL A 87 -1.38 -9.17 -11.67
N ALA A 88 -1.99 -10.18 -12.30
CA ALA A 88 -1.74 -11.58 -11.98
C ALA A 88 -0.27 -12.01 -12.19
N LYS A 89 0.42 -11.42 -13.18
CA LYS A 89 1.83 -11.72 -13.47
C LYS A 89 2.80 -11.03 -12.52
N LYS A 90 2.51 -9.79 -12.14
CA LYS A 90 3.41 -8.92 -11.36
C LYS A 90 3.24 -9.10 -9.85
N MET A 91 2.02 -9.36 -9.39
CA MET A 91 1.70 -9.50 -7.96
C MET A 91 2.54 -10.59 -7.26
N PRO A 92 2.77 -11.78 -7.83
CA PRO A 92 3.63 -12.80 -7.19
C PRO A 92 5.08 -12.32 -7.01
N GLY A 93 5.63 -11.61 -8.00
CA GLY A 93 6.98 -11.06 -7.93
C GLY A 93 7.11 -9.98 -6.85
N LEU A 94 6.12 -9.08 -6.77
CA LEU A 94 6.01 -8.09 -5.72
C LEU A 94 5.96 -8.76 -4.33
N MET A 95 5.11 -9.78 -4.15
CA MET A 95 5.00 -10.50 -2.88
C MET A 95 6.30 -11.19 -2.47
N MET A 96 7.05 -11.76 -3.42
CA MET A 96 8.38 -12.32 -3.13
C MET A 96 9.40 -11.26 -2.69
N LYS A 97 9.37 -10.06 -3.29
CA LYS A 97 10.24 -8.93 -2.91
C LYS A 97 9.89 -8.44 -1.49
N LEU A 98 8.59 -8.30 -1.20
CA LEU A 98 8.09 -7.94 0.12
C LEU A 98 8.49 -8.97 1.19
N GLN A 99 8.33 -10.26 0.92
CA GLN A 99 8.74 -11.33 1.83
C GLN A 99 10.26 -11.33 2.10
N ARG A 100 11.08 -11.12 1.06
CA ARG A 100 12.53 -10.99 1.23
C ARG A 100 12.92 -9.81 2.12
N LYS A 101 12.16 -8.71 2.08
CA LYS A 101 12.36 -7.55 2.96
C LYS A 101 11.85 -7.78 4.39
N MET A 102 10.92 -8.70 4.62
CA MET A 102 10.40 -9.04 5.96
C MET A 102 11.24 -10.06 6.71
N GLY A 103 11.92 -10.96 6.01
CA GLY A 103 12.63 -12.11 6.61
C GLY A 103 14.13 -12.16 6.35
N GLY A 104 14.73 -11.06 5.88
CA GLY A 104 16.16 -10.92 5.59
C GLY A 104 16.88 -10.09 6.64
#